data_AF-A0A8S3C395-F1
#
_entry.id   AF-A0A8S3C395-F1
#
_cell.length_a   1.000
_cell.length_b   1.000
_cell.length_c   1.000
_cell.angle_alpha   90.00
_cell.angle_beta   90.00
_cell.angle_gamma   90.00
#
_symmetry.space_group_name_H-M   'P 1'
#
loop_
_entity.id
_entity.type
_entity.pdbx_description
1 polymer ?
#
loop_
_entity_poly.entity_id
_entity_poly.type
_entity_poly.pdbx_seq_one_letter_code
_entity_poly.pdbx_strand_id
1 'polypeptide(L)' 'MYYEKWQRFDPSGSQYIQYDQLSNFVDGLEPPLRIPKPNHLLLAAMDLPICEHDRMHCVDILDALIKDFLGTLLVP' A
#
# COMPACT_ATOMS: atom_id res chain seq x y z
N MET A 1 10.41 -4.11 6.90
CA MET A 1 9.70 -2.99 7.58
C MET A 1 9.21 -1.97 6.54
N TYR A 2 7.99 -1.43 6.62
CA TYR A 2 7.32 -0.67 5.54
C TYR A 2 8.24 0.30 4.75
N TYR A 3 8.93 1.22 5.44
CA TYR A 3 9.79 2.22 4.80
C TYR A 3 11.06 1.65 4.14
N GLU A 4 11.57 0.54 4.64
CA GLU A 4 12.70 -0.18 4.03
C GLU A 4 12.30 -0.76 2.66
N LYS A 5 11.05 -1.25 2.54
CA LYS A 5 10.50 -1.72 1.26
C LYS A 5 10.11 -0.54 0.38
N TRP A 6 9.54 0.52 0.96
CA TRP A 6 9.18 1.75 0.27
C TRP A 6 10.36 2.38 -0.48
N GLN A 7 11.54 2.45 0.15
CA GLN A 7 12.74 3.04 -0.43
C GLN A 7 13.13 2.42 -1.79
N ARG A 8 12.74 1.17 -2.06
CA ARG A 8 12.99 0.52 -3.35
C ARG A 8 12.13 1.07 -4.48
N PHE A 9 10.96 1.62 -4.16
CA PHE A 9 10.02 2.23 -5.10
C PHE A 9 10.18 3.75 -5.17
N ASP A 10 10.62 4.39 -4.08
CA ASP A 10 10.84 5.84 -3.96
C ASP A 10 12.26 6.14 -3.44
N PRO A 11 13.31 5.90 -4.23
CA PRO A 11 14.70 6.11 -3.80
C PRO A 11 15.08 7.59 -3.62
N SER A 12 14.30 8.51 -4.21
CA SER A 12 14.51 9.96 -4.09
C SER A 12 13.83 10.57 -2.85
N GLY A 13 13.00 9.80 -2.13
CA GLY A 13 12.27 10.28 -0.95
C GLY A 13 11.17 11.28 -1.29
N SER A 14 10.54 11.14 -2.46
CA SER A 14 9.44 12.01 -2.91
C SER A 14 8.15 11.82 -2.12
N GLN A 15 8.01 10.70 -1.39
CA GLN A 15 6.81 10.23 -0.71
C GLN A 15 5.72 9.70 -1.64
N TYR A 16 6.02 9.49 -2.92
CA TYR A 16 5.08 8.98 -3.91
C TYR A 16 5.59 7.73 -4.63
N ILE A 17 4.66 6.85 -5.01
CA ILE A 17 4.86 5.78 -6.01
C ILE A 17 3.83 5.91 -7.12
N GLN A 18 4.05 5.26 -8.25
CA GLN A 18 3.06 5.15 -9.31
C GLN A 18 1.97 4.14 -8.94
N TYR A 19 0.73 4.38 -9.37
CA TYR A 19 -0.41 3.49 -9.10
C TYR A 19 -0.15 2.05 -9.55
N ASP A 20 0.49 1.86 -10.71
CA ASP A 20 0.82 0.55 -11.27
C ASP A 20 1.85 -0.24 -10.43
N GLN A 21 2.59 0.43 -9.54
CA GLN A 21 3.54 -0.19 -8.63
C GLN A 21 2.89 -0.70 -7.35
N LEU A 22 1.69 -0.22 -6.98
CA LEU A 22 1.05 -0.51 -5.70
C LEU A 22 0.90 -2.01 -5.44
N SER A 23 0.42 -2.75 -6.45
CA SER A 23 0.21 -4.21 -6.35
C SER A 23 1.48 -4.99 -6.03
N ASN A 24 2.62 -4.56 -6.61
CA ASN A 24 3.94 -5.15 -6.32
C ASN A 24 4.44 -4.72 -4.93
N PHE A 25 4.24 -3.46 -4.57
CA PHE A 25 4.67 -2.92 -3.30
C PHE A 25 4.03 -3.68 -2.12
N VAL A 26 2.70 -3.80 -2.10
CA VAL A 26 1.99 -4.46 -0.99
C VAL A 26 2.21 -5.97 -0.91
N ASP A 27 2.50 -6.63 -2.04
CA ASP A 27 2.88 -8.06 -2.06
C ASP A 27 4.30 -8.27 -1.52
N GLY A 28 5.20 -7.30 -1.70
CA GLY A 28 6.58 -7.34 -1.22
C GLY A 28 6.77 -6.97 0.25
N LEU A 29 5.72 -6.57 0.95
CA LEU A 29 5.73 -6.30 2.40
C LEU A 29 5.81 -7.60 3.21
N GLU A 30 6.06 -7.46 4.51
CA GLU A 30 5.98 -8.55 5.48
C GLU A 30 4.63 -8.53 6.23
N PRO A 31 4.16 -9.67 6.77
CA PRO A 31 3.06 -9.67 7.72
C PRO A 31 3.33 -8.72 8.90
N PRO A 32 2.31 -8.00 9.41
CA PRO A 32 0.88 -8.12 9.07
C PRO A 32 0.41 -7.26 7.89
N LEU A 33 1.26 -6.38 7.33
CA LEU A 33 0.85 -5.41 6.30
C LEU A 33 0.89 -5.96 4.86
N ARG A 34 1.39 -7.18 4.68
CA ARG A 34 1.47 -7.82 3.37
C ARG A 34 0.08 -8.17 2.82
N ILE A 35 -0.21 -7.72 1.61
CA ILE A 35 -1.36 -8.18 0.82
C ILE A 35 -0.83 -9.00 -0.37
N PRO A 36 -0.84 -10.35 -0.29
CA PRO A 36 -0.31 -11.20 -1.34
C PRO A 36 -1.15 -11.12 -2.62
N LYS A 37 -0.50 -11.28 -3.78
CA LYS A 37 -1.23 -11.40 -5.05
C LYS A 37 -2.07 -12.68 -5.12
N PRO A 38 -3.21 -12.69 -5.85
CA PRO A 38 -3.81 -11.55 -6.55
C PRO A 38 -4.50 -10.58 -5.58
N ASN A 39 -4.16 -9.29 -5.65
CA ASN A 39 -4.58 -8.29 -4.67
C ASN A 39 -5.38 -7.12 -5.25
N HIS A 40 -5.61 -7.08 -6.56
CA HIS A 40 -6.28 -5.96 -7.23
C HIS A 40 -7.69 -5.68 -6.70
N LEU A 41 -8.47 -6.72 -6.39
CA LEU A 41 -9.84 -6.55 -5.89
C LEU A 41 -9.85 -5.90 -4.50
N LEU A 42 -8.96 -6.33 -3.60
CA LEU A 42 -8.85 -5.74 -2.26
C LEU A 42 -8.35 -4.30 -2.35
N LEU A 43 -7.29 -4.05 -3.13
CA LEU A 43 -6.76 -2.70 -3.34
C LEU A 43 -7.81 -1.73 -3.93
N ALA A 44 -8.67 -2.20 -4.83
CA ALA A 44 -9.78 -1.40 -5.35
C ALA A 44 -10.84 -1.09 -4.27
N ALA A 45 -11.05 -1.99 -3.31
CA ALA A 45 -11.99 -1.78 -2.21
C ALA A 45 -11.45 -0.86 -1.09
N MET A 46 -10.14 -0.61 -1.05
CA MET A 46 -9.51 0.26 -0.05
C MET A 46 -9.74 1.76 -0.28
N ASP A 47 -10.30 2.14 -1.44
CA ASP A 47 -10.62 3.53 -1.81
C ASP A 47 -9.43 4.50 -1.62
N LEU A 48 -8.25 4.06 -2.07
CA LEU A 48 -7.01 4.81 -1.92
C LEU A 48 -6.99 6.06 -2.83
N PRO A 49 -6.58 7.23 -2.31
CA PRO A 49 -6.48 8.44 -3.12
C PRO A 49 -5.38 8.33 -4.18
N ILE A 50 -5.70 8.78 -5.39
CA ILE A 50 -4.75 8.92 -6.49
C ILE A 50 -4.54 10.41 -6.75
N CYS A 51 -3.29 10.86 -6.65
CA CYS A 51 -2.86 12.22 -6.88
C CYS A 51 -2.56 12.46 -8.37
N GLU A 52 -2.18 13.70 -8.72
CA GLU A 52 -1.78 14.04 -10.09
C GLU A 52 -0.67 13.12 -10.62
N HIS A 53 -0.75 12.82 -11.91
CA HIS A 53 0.17 11.93 -12.63
C HIS A 53 0.14 10.48 -12.12
N ASP A 54 -1.04 10.00 -11.72
CA ASP A 54 -1.29 8.62 -11.27
C ASP A 54 -0.39 8.18 -10.11
N ARG A 55 -0.06 9.12 -9.22
CA ARG A 55 0.79 8.88 -8.06
C ARG A 55 -0.02 8.64 -6.79
N MET A 56 0.55 7.93 -5.84
CA MET A 56 -0.07 7.62 -4.56
C MET A 56 0.89 7.94 -3.40
N HIS A 57 0.37 8.57 -2.35
CA HIS A 57 1.18 9.04 -1.23
C HIS A 57 1.46 7.92 -0.22
N CYS A 58 2.67 7.91 0.35
CA CYS A 58 3.15 6.83 1.21
C CYS A 58 2.31 6.65 2.49
N VAL A 59 1.82 7.75 3.06
CA VAL A 59 1.02 7.74 4.30
C VAL A 59 -0.38 7.19 4.04
N ASP A 60 -1.01 7.54 2.92
CA ASP A 60 -2.36 7.07 2.60
C ASP A 60 -2.38 5.56 2.41
N ILE A 61 -1.34 5.01 1.76
CA ILE A 61 -1.16 3.56 1.61
C ILE A 61 -0.95 2.90 2.99
N LEU A 62 -0.09 3.46 3.85
CA LEU A 62 0.16 2.91 5.17
C LEU A 62 -1.10 2.90 6.04
N ASP A 63 -1.84 4.01 6.05
CA ASP A 63 -3.08 4.16 6.80
C ASP A 63 -4.14 3.17 6.33
N ALA A 64 -4.28 2.95 5.03
CA ALA A 64 -5.22 1.96 4.49
C ALA A 64 -4.85 0.54 4.92
N LEU A 65 -3.56 0.16 4.85
CA LEU A 65 -3.10 -1.17 5.26
C LEU A 65 -3.30 -1.40 6.76
N ILE A 66 -3.08 -0.38 7.59
CA ILE A 66 -3.35 -0.46 9.03
C ILE A 66 -4.85 -0.59 9.29
N LYS A 67 -5.70 0.17 8.59
CA LYS A 67 -7.17 0.07 8.71
C LYS A 67 -7.68 -1.30 8.29
N ASP A 68 -7.15 -1.87 7.21
CA ASP A 68 -7.50 -3.22 6.74
C ASP A 68 -7.11 -4.29 7.76
N PHE A 69 -5.88 -4.22 8.29
CA PHE A 69 -5.42 -5.11 9.34
C PHE A 69 -6.26 -5.00 10.62
N LEU A 70 -6.51 -3.79 11.11
CA LEU A 70 -7.33 -3.55 12.31
C LEU A 70 -8.80 -3.92 12.08
N GLY A 71 -9.35 -3.64 10.91
CA GLY A 71 -10.72 -4.02 10.53
C GLY A 71 -10.89 -5.53 10.49
N THR A 72 -9.90 -6.26 9.96
CA THR A 72 -9.87 -7.73 9.97
C THR A 72 -9.81 -8.30 11.39
N LEU A 73 -9.15 -7.62 12.34
CA LEU A 73 -9.15 -8.04 13.75
C LEU A 73 -10.50 -7.82 14.47
N LEU A 74 -11.38 -6.98 13.91
CA LEU A 74 -12.69 -6.65 14.48
C LEU A 74 -13.86 -7.45 13.87
N VAL A 75 -13.59 -8.26 12.85
CA VAL A 75 -14.55 -9.22 12.29
C VAL A 75 -14.12 -10.64 12.69
N PRO A 76 -14.77 -11.27 13.68
CA PRO A 76 -14.39 -12.59 14.19
C PRO A 76 -14.65 -13.75 13.22
#